data_AF-A0A4Q3BNA8-F1
#
_entry.id   AF-A0A4Q3BNA8-F1
#
_cell.length_a   1.000
_cell.length_b   1.000
_cell.length_c   1.000
_cell.angle_alpha   90.00
_cell.angle_beta   90.00
_cell.angle_gamma   90.00
#
_symmetry.space_group_name_H-M   'P 1'
#
loop_
_entity.id
_entity.type
_entity.pdbx_description
1 polymer ?
#
loop_
_entity_poly.entity_id
_entity_poly.type
_entity_poly.pdbx_seq_one_letter_code
_entity_poly.pdbx_strand_id
1 'polypeptide(L)'
;AEGDAAAGFDARLSIGQGNELLAFGGELSVLESGELAGTGTLDIALDDGSGLAALAGGTGIGLGSLEASAGVEFYGTQSIAITGIAGRSSGTAFSGDIAVEQMAQRPSIEGALHFDRLSGDGLAGALLSPAALLPGDGVWPEGPLAASNATRTTRGTIAVTAGEVALGGSILTETAFDLNWDQQTLAISNLKGAIGGGTLNATLSQCCAGPLTDRTITGRMSLDNVQVSALLTADAASGLSARLTGSGSFEGTGASLAEVVSSLAGEGNFSLADLSLDRLNPGVYPALAGLQDVLNIDAEALDILIDQSLGQGPFIASSANGAFAIAGGTLRL
;
A
#
# COMPACT_ATOMS: atom_id res chain seq x y z
N ALA A 1 39.78 10.01 -26.86
CA ALA A 1 38.74 9.66 -27.83
C ALA A 1 38.97 10.54 -29.06
N GLU A 2 39.21 9.94 -30.22
CA GLU A 2 39.07 10.62 -31.51
C GLU A 2 37.63 10.34 -31.97
N GLY A 3 36.81 11.38 -32.00
CA GLY A 3 35.45 11.33 -32.49
C GLY A 3 34.98 12.76 -32.74
N ASP A 4 34.38 12.98 -33.89
CA ASP A 4 33.74 14.25 -34.22
C ASP A 4 32.57 14.46 -33.26
N ALA A 5 32.59 15.55 -32.49
CA ALA A 5 31.55 15.83 -31.51
C ALA A 5 30.15 15.97 -32.14
N ALA A 6 30.08 16.23 -33.45
CA ALA A 6 28.85 16.29 -34.22
C ALA A 6 28.33 14.91 -34.67
N ALA A 7 29.15 13.84 -34.62
CA ALA A 7 28.83 12.53 -35.19
C ALA A 7 28.33 11.49 -34.17
N GLY A 8 28.20 11.86 -32.89
CA GLY A 8 27.86 10.92 -31.83
C GLY A 8 29.04 10.03 -31.41
N PHE A 9 28.98 9.50 -30.20
CA PHE A 9 29.98 8.63 -29.60
C PHE A 9 29.29 7.36 -29.10
N ASP A 10 29.78 6.20 -29.52
CA ASP A 10 29.45 4.94 -28.83
C ASP A 10 30.04 4.97 -27.42
N ALA A 11 29.19 4.88 -26.42
CA ALA A 11 29.57 4.92 -25.02
C ALA A 11 29.12 3.66 -24.28
N ARG A 12 30.01 3.16 -23.43
CA ARG A 12 29.70 2.18 -22.39
C ARG A 12 30.20 2.74 -21.07
N LEU A 13 29.28 2.98 -20.16
CA LEU A 13 29.53 3.52 -18.83
C LEU A 13 29.03 2.48 -17.83
N SER A 14 29.83 2.14 -16.83
CA SER A 14 29.39 1.23 -15.77
C SER A 14 30.00 1.65 -14.45
N ILE A 15 29.17 1.69 -13.41
CA ILE A 15 29.60 1.82 -12.03
C ILE A 15 29.03 0.64 -11.24
N GLY A 16 29.84 0.06 -10.35
CA GLY A 16 29.41 -1.08 -9.55
C GLY A 16 30.15 -1.17 -8.23
N GLN A 17 29.48 -1.77 -7.25
CA GLN A 17 29.99 -2.01 -5.91
C GLN A 17 29.45 -3.35 -5.42
N GLY A 18 30.31 -4.35 -5.18
CA GLY A 18 29.86 -5.67 -4.77
C GLY A 18 28.98 -6.33 -5.85
N ASN A 19 27.72 -6.64 -5.51
CA ASN A 19 26.73 -7.20 -6.43
C ASN A 19 25.95 -6.12 -7.19
N GLU A 20 26.22 -4.84 -6.89
CA GLU A 20 25.47 -3.72 -7.45
C GLU A 20 26.09 -3.22 -8.75
N LEU A 21 25.24 -2.83 -9.69
CA LEU A 21 25.60 -2.37 -11.02
C LEU A 21 24.64 -1.28 -11.49
N LEU A 22 25.20 -0.25 -12.11
CA LEU A 22 24.49 0.68 -12.97
C LEU A 22 25.31 0.78 -14.25
N ALA A 23 24.78 0.27 -15.35
CA ALA A 23 25.45 0.25 -16.64
C ALA A 23 24.59 0.91 -17.72
N PHE A 24 25.22 1.74 -18.54
CA PHE A 24 24.67 2.33 -19.74
C PHE A 24 25.48 1.87 -20.95
N GLY A 25 24.79 1.46 -22.01
CA GLY A 25 25.39 1.18 -23.31
C GLY A 25 24.57 1.82 -24.42
N GLY A 26 25.17 2.69 -25.23
CA GLY A 26 24.45 3.36 -26.30
C GLY A 26 25.25 4.47 -26.97
N GLU A 27 24.53 5.32 -27.68
CA GLU A 27 25.07 6.49 -28.35
C GLU A 27 24.90 7.74 -27.49
N LEU A 28 25.94 8.57 -27.44
CA LEU A 28 25.95 9.88 -26.81
C LEU A 28 26.31 10.95 -27.82
N SER A 29 25.61 12.08 -27.80
CA SER A 29 25.94 13.26 -28.60
C SER A 29 26.02 14.50 -27.72
N VAL A 30 26.86 15.46 -28.12
CA VAL A 30 26.93 16.78 -27.49
C VAL A 30 26.19 17.74 -28.40
N LEU A 31 25.07 18.28 -27.93
CA LEU A 31 24.27 19.25 -28.67
C LEU A 31 25.02 20.58 -28.80
N GLU A 32 24.62 21.44 -29.74
CA GLU A 32 25.19 22.79 -29.89
C GLU A 32 25.03 23.65 -28.62
N SER A 33 24.02 23.35 -27.79
CA SER A 33 23.81 23.96 -26.48
C SER A 33 24.86 23.55 -25.43
N GLY A 34 25.69 22.55 -25.72
CA GLY A 34 26.60 21.91 -24.77
C GLY A 34 25.94 20.84 -23.89
N GLU A 35 24.63 20.62 -24.04
CA GLU A 35 23.91 19.56 -23.34
C GLU A 35 24.23 18.18 -23.96
N LEU A 36 24.21 17.15 -23.12
CA LEU A 36 24.36 15.76 -23.56
C LEU A 36 23.00 15.20 -23.96
N ALA A 37 22.93 14.56 -25.12
CA ALA A 37 21.79 13.72 -25.48
C ALA A 37 22.27 12.29 -25.71
N GLY A 38 21.40 11.32 -25.52
CA GLY A 38 21.78 9.92 -25.71
C GLY A 38 20.62 8.97 -25.83
N THR A 39 20.89 7.83 -26.45
CA THR A 39 19.94 6.73 -26.61
C THR A 39 20.68 5.41 -26.42
N GLY A 40 20.13 4.52 -25.61
CA GLY A 40 20.79 3.26 -25.30
C GLY A 40 19.99 2.35 -24.39
N THR A 41 20.69 1.43 -23.74
CA THR A 41 20.15 0.55 -22.71
C THR A 41 20.73 0.90 -21.35
N LEU A 42 19.89 0.82 -20.33
CA LEU A 42 20.23 0.97 -18.93
C LEU A 42 20.00 -0.37 -18.23
N ASP A 43 21.04 -0.89 -17.59
CA ASP A 43 20.98 -2.08 -16.74
C ASP A 43 21.26 -1.68 -15.30
N ILE A 44 20.38 -2.07 -14.38
CA ILE A 44 20.49 -1.77 -12.95
C ILE A 44 20.40 -3.04 -12.12
N ALA A 45 21.25 -3.13 -11.10
CA ALA A 45 21.18 -4.07 -10.01
C ALA A 45 21.53 -3.29 -8.73
N LEU A 46 20.56 -3.04 -7.87
CA LEU A 46 20.70 -2.21 -6.68
C LEU A 46 20.14 -2.95 -5.47
N ASP A 47 20.89 -2.94 -4.37
CA ASP A 47 20.38 -3.42 -3.10
C ASP A 47 19.67 -2.27 -2.34
N ASP A 48 18.68 -2.60 -1.52
CA ASP A 48 17.95 -1.57 -0.77
C ASP A 48 18.86 -0.85 0.24
N GLY A 49 18.69 0.47 0.34
CA GLY A 49 19.46 1.31 1.26
C GLY A 49 20.96 1.41 0.93
N SER A 50 21.41 0.92 -0.22
CA SER A 50 22.81 1.00 -0.60
C SER A 50 23.25 2.41 -1.00
N GLY A 51 24.56 2.63 -1.00
CA GLY A 51 25.14 3.89 -1.48
C GLY A 51 24.86 4.13 -2.97
N LEU A 52 24.81 3.07 -3.78
CA LEU A 52 24.52 3.18 -5.20
C LEU A 52 23.03 3.45 -5.45
N ALA A 53 22.14 2.84 -4.67
CA ALA A 53 20.72 3.15 -4.67
C ALA A 53 20.45 4.61 -4.29
N ALA A 54 21.20 5.15 -3.32
CA ALA A 54 21.13 6.57 -2.96
C ALA A 54 21.56 7.50 -4.12
N LEU A 55 22.60 7.13 -4.86
CA LEU A 55 23.05 7.88 -6.04
C LEU A 55 22.04 7.83 -7.19
N ALA A 56 21.34 6.71 -7.35
CA ALA A 56 20.28 6.54 -8.34
C ALA A 56 18.94 7.17 -7.92
N GLY A 57 18.86 7.81 -6.74
CA GLY A 57 17.63 8.42 -6.22
C GLY A 57 16.61 7.43 -5.66
N GLY A 58 17.01 6.16 -5.45
CA GLY A 58 16.17 5.09 -4.94
C GLY A 58 16.05 5.03 -3.41
N THR A 59 16.65 5.98 -2.68
CA THR A 59 16.54 5.98 -1.21
C THR A 59 15.11 6.28 -0.75
N GLY A 60 14.58 5.40 0.08
CA GLY A 60 13.35 5.65 0.86
C GLY A 60 12.03 5.21 0.21
N ILE A 61 12.04 4.55 -0.95
CA ILE A 61 10.83 4.00 -1.59
C ILE A 61 10.53 2.57 -1.11
N GLY A 62 11.48 1.88 -0.46
CA GLY A 62 11.19 0.61 0.20
C GLY A 62 10.85 -0.56 -0.71
N LEU A 63 11.30 -0.53 -1.96
CA LEU A 63 11.01 -1.57 -2.94
C LEU A 63 11.97 -2.79 -2.82
N GLY A 64 12.84 -2.80 -1.81
CA GLY A 64 13.84 -3.85 -1.63
C GLY A 64 14.91 -3.84 -2.74
N SER A 65 15.57 -4.97 -2.96
CA SER A 65 16.54 -5.10 -4.06
C SER A 65 15.84 -5.03 -5.42
N LEU A 66 16.50 -4.38 -6.37
CA LEU A 66 15.98 -4.02 -7.68
C LEU A 66 16.96 -4.45 -8.77
N GLU A 67 16.50 -5.29 -9.69
CA GLU A 67 17.23 -5.65 -10.91
C GLU A 67 16.35 -5.29 -12.11
N ALA A 68 16.83 -4.50 -13.06
CA ALA A 68 16.05 -4.16 -14.25
C ALA A 68 16.93 -3.81 -15.45
N SER A 69 16.34 -3.99 -16.63
CA SER A 69 16.88 -3.50 -17.91
C SER A 69 15.82 -2.63 -18.58
N ALA A 70 16.25 -1.57 -19.27
CA ALA A 70 15.34 -0.68 -19.99
C ALA A 70 16.05 0.01 -21.15
N GLY A 71 15.28 0.45 -22.15
CA GLY A 71 15.74 1.48 -23.08
C GLY A 71 15.75 2.84 -22.39
N VAL A 72 16.73 3.68 -22.70
CA VAL A 72 16.80 5.06 -22.20
C VAL A 72 17.08 6.01 -23.34
N GLU A 73 16.33 7.10 -23.39
CA GLU A 73 16.56 8.25 -24.26
C GLU A 73 16.56 9.51 -23.38
N PHE A 74 17.54 10.39 -23.56
CA PHE A 74 17.59 11.62 -22.78
C PHE A 74 18.12 12.80 -23.58
N TYR A 75 17.66 13.99 -23.19
CA TYR A 75 18.07 15.28 -23.73
C TYR A 75 18.41 16.20 -22.56
N GLY A 76 19.72 16.36 -22.31
CA GLY A 76 20.25 17.03 -21.14
C GLY A 76 19.67 16.46 -19.85
N THR A 77 19.35 17.35 -18.92
CA THR A 77 18.52 17.03 -17.74
C THR A 77 17.05 17.40 -17.96
N GLN A 78 16.68 17.79 -19.18
CA GLN A 78 15.37 18.35 -19.48
C GLN A 78 14.33 17.26 -19.72
N SER A 79 14.73 16.17 -20.37
CA SER A 79 13.86 15.05 -20.69
C SER A 79 14.63 13.75 -20.57
N ILE A 80 14.06 12.77 -19.89
CA ILE A 80 14.54 11.39 -19.81
C ILE A 80 13.34 10.48 -20.03
N ALA A 81 13.38 9.63 -21.04
CA ALA A 81 12.42 8.57 -21.27
C ALA A 81 13.09 7.22 -21.00
N ILE A 82 12.54 6.45 -20.08
CA ILE A 82 12.94 5.08 -19.76
C ILE A 82 11.80 4.19 -20.23
N THR A 83 12.06 3.38 -21.26
CA THR A 83 11.03 2.60 -21.94
C THR A 83 11.32 1.11 -21.92
N GLY A 84 10.27 0.31 -21.95
CA GLY A 84 10.39 -1.15 -21.95
C GLY A 84 11.13 -1.67 -20.73
N ILE A 85 10.88 -1.08 -19.56
CA ILE A 85 11.45 -1.54 -18.30
C ILE A 85 11.00 -2.98 -18.11
N ALA A 86 11.96 -3.86 -17.83
CA ALA A 86 11.73 -5.24 -17.47
C ALA A 86 12.69 -5.60 -16.33
N GLY A 87 12.12 -5.99 -15.19
CA GLY A 87 12.92 -6.21 -14.00
C GLY A 87 12.24 -7.04 -12.92
N ARG A 88 12.92 -7.15 -11.80
CA ARG A 88 12.46 -7.80 -10.57
C ARG A 88 12.74 -6.89 -9.38
N SER A 89 11.76 -6.78 -8.49
CA SER A 89 11.89 -6.10 -7.19
C SER A 89 11.52 -7.11 -6.11
N SER A 90 12.46 -7.37 -5.18
CA SER A 90 12.29 -8.36 -4.11
C SER A 90 11.79 -9.74 -4.58
N GLY A 91 12.22 -10.15 -5.77
CA GLY A 91 11.82 -11.43 -6.38
C GLY A 91 10.51 -11.40 -7.17
N THR A 92 9.80 -10.28 -7.27
CA THR A 92 8.61 -10.15 -8.11
C THR A 92 8.91 -9.40 -9.41
N ALA A 93 8.42 -9.91 -10.53
CA ALA A 93 8.60 -9.27 -11.83
C ALA A 93 7.77 -7.98 -11.94
N PHE A 94 8.35 -6.99 -12.61
CA PHE A 94 7.66 -5.76 -12.98
C PHE A 94 8.11 -5.27 -14.35
N SER A 95 7.27 -4.46 -14.98
CA SER A 95 7.55 -3.83 -16.27
C SER A 95 6.91 -2.46 -16.39
N GLY A 96 7.30 -1.67 -17.39
CA GLY A 96 6.63 -0.40 -17.66
C GLY A 96 7.49 0.64 -18.35
N ASP A 97 7.04 1.88 -18.25
CA ASP A 97 7.68 3.04 -18.87
C ASP A 97 7.61 4.24 -17.92
N ILE A 98 8.68 5.03 -17.86
CA ILE A 98 8.79 6.22 -17.03
C ILE A 98 9.37 7.36 -17.88
N ALA A 99 8.74 8.51 -17.81
CA ALA A 99 9.25 9.77 -18.36
C ALA A 99 9.54 10.75 -17.23
N VAL A 100 10.65 11.47 -17.36
CA VAL A 100 11.04 12.56 -16.49
C VAL A 100 11.16 13.80 -17.35
N GLU A 101 10.38 14.82 -17.05
CA GLU A 101 10.43 16.12 -17.72
C GLU A 101 10.74 17.23 -16.74
N GLN A 102 11.69 18.08 -17.09
CA GLN A 102 12.00 19.29 -16.33
C GLN A 102 10.91 20.33 -16.57
N MET A 103 9.91 20.37 -15.70
CA MET A 103 8.86 21.39 -15.72
C MET A 103 9.14 22.51 -14.72
N ALA A 104 9.40 23.72 -15.23
CA ALA A 104 9.84 24.85 -14.41
C ALA A 104 11.09 24.49 -13.57
N GLN A 105 11.11 24.75 -12.26
CA GLN A 105 12.26 24.48 -11.39
C GLN A 105 12.24 23.08 -10.73
N ARG A 106 11.34 22.16 -11.11
CA ARG A 106 11.28 20.82 -10.54
C ARG A 106 11.00 19.73 -11.58
N PRO A 107 11.73 18.60 -11.56
CA PRO A 107 11.40 17.45 -12.38
C PRO A 107 9.99 16.93 -12.09
N SER A 108 9.24 16.70 -13.17
CA SER A 108 7.96 15.99 -13.20
C SER A 108 8.21 14.58 -13.69
N ILE A 109 7.67 13.58 -12.98
CA ILE A 109 7.85 12.17 -13.29
C ILE A 109 6.48 11.58 -13.61
N GLU A 110 6.34 10.97 -14.77
CA GLU A 110 5.10 10.35 -15.22
C GLU A 110 5.39 8.96 -15.78
N GLY A 111 4.44 8.04 -15.68
CA GLY A 111 4.67 6.69 -16.20
C GLY A 111 3.63 5.69 -15.78
N ALA A 112 3.87 4.45 -16.18
CA ALA A 112 3.07 3.29 -15.81
C ALA A 112 3.97 2.12 -15.43
N LEU A 113 3.64 1.45 -14.33
CA LEU A 113 4.30 0.23 -13.89
C LEU A 113 3.27 -0.90 -13.73
N HIS A 114 3.65 -2.08 -14.19
CA HIS A 114 2.90 -3.31 -14.08
C HIS A 114 3.66 -4.31 -13.23
N PHE A 115 3.00 -4.91 -12.25
CA PHE A 115 3.54 -5.92 -11.36
C PHE A 115 2.71 -7.20 -11.45
N ASP A 116 3.37 -8.36 -11.40
CA ASP A 116 2.63 -9.62 -11.24
C ASP A 116 2.00 -9.69 -9.83
N ARG A 117 2.79 -9.29 -8.82
CA ARG A 117 2.38 -9.26 -7.42
C ARG A 117 3.05 -8.11 -6.66
N LEU A 118 2.32 -7.48 -5.75
CA LEU A 118 2.85 -6.51 -4.80
C LEU A 118 2.68 -7.00 -3.36
N SER A 119 3.67 -6.71 -2.53
CA SER A 119 3.54 -6.87 -1.08
C SER A 119 2.89 -5.62 -0.48
N GLY A 120 1.93 -5.81 0.42
CA GLY A 120 1.33 -4.74 1.21
C GLY A 120 2.35 -4.00 2.06
N ASP A 121 3.37 -4.70 2.57
CA ASP A 121 4.48 -4.06 3.30
C ASP A 121 5.34 -3.20 2.37
N GLY A 122 5.56 -3.66 1.12
CA GLY A 122 6.26 -2.88 0.11
C GLY A 122 5.47 -1.61 -0.28
N LEU A 123 4.15 -1.74 -0.42
CA LEU A 123 3.27 -0.60 -0.69
C LEU A 123 3.22 0.38 0.49
N ALA A 124 3.11 -0.13 1.71
CA ALA A 124 3.17 0.66 2.93
C ALA A 124 4.54 1.35 3.07
N GLY A 125 5.62 0.66 2.75
CA GLY A 125 6.98 1.20 2.74
C GLY A 125 7.14 2.30 1.68
N ALA A 126 6.52 2.15 0.52
CA ALA A 126 6.52 3.21 -0.50
C ALA A 126 5.78 4.47 -0.03
N LEU A 127 4.62 4.31 0.63
CA LEU A 127 3.81 5.45 1.11
C LEU A 127 4.38 6.11 2.38
N LEU A 128 4.89 5.31 3.32
CA LEU A 128 5.23 5.74 4.68
C LEU A 128 6.74 5.79 4.97
N SER A 129 7.55 5.29 4.04
CA SER A 129 8.96 4.90 4.19
C SER A 129 9.16 3.56 4.93
N PRO A 130 10.23 2.79 4.60
CA PRO A 130 10.60 1.58 5.34
C PRO A 130 10.86 1.82 6.83
N ALA A 131 11.42 2.98 7.16
CA ALA A 131 11.73 3.32 8.55
C ALA A 131 10.48 3.41 9.41
N ALA A 132 9.32 3.77 8.84
CA ALA A 132 8.05 3.83 9.55
C ALA A 132 7.49 2.44 9.91
N LEU A 133 7.97 1.38 9.27
CA LEU A 133 7.49 0.01 9.48
C LEU A 133 8.31 -0.76 10.52
N LEU A 134 9.26 -0.09 11.19
CA LEU A 134 10.04 -0.72 12.26
C LEU A 134 9.12 -1.13 13.42
N PRO A 135 9.24 -2.38 13.92
CA PRO A 135 8.39 -2.88 14.99
C PRO A 135 8.64 -2.14 16.31
N GLY A 136 7.59 -2.01 17.11
CA GLY A 136 7.62 -1.46 18.48
C GLY A 136 7.17 -2.48 19.52
N ASP A 137 6.83 -2.01 20.72
CA ASP A 137 6.31 -2.86 21.81
C ASP A 137 4.82 -3.20 21.60
N GLY A 138 4.11 -2.39 20.81
CA GLY A 138 2.70 -2.57 20.47
C GLY A 138 2.42 -3.36 19.19
N VAL A 139 1.13 -3.40 18.82
CA VAL A 139 0.67 -4.01 17.55
C VAL A 139 1.02 -3.12 16.35
N TRP A 140 1.18 -1.82 16.57
CA TRP A 140 1.47 -0.84 15.52
C TRP A 140 2.97 -0.51 15.48
N PRO A 141 3.55 -0.32 14.28
CA PRO A 141 4.94 0.12 14.16
C PRO A 141 5.20 1.45 14.85
N GLU A 142 6.40 1.58 15.44
CA GLU A 142 6.83 2.77 16.18
C GLU A 142 7.97 3.52 15.47
N GLY A 143 8.35 3.06 14.28
CA GLY A 143 9.34 3.71 13.44
C GLY A 143 8.94 5.12 12.97
N PRO A 144 9.91 5.98 12.61
CA PRO A 144 9.63 7.37 12.24
C PRO A 144 8.96 7.47 10.86
N LEU A 145 7.83 8.19 10.80
CA LEU A 145 7.14 8.56 9.54
C LEU A 145 7.90 9.64 8.76
N ALA A 146 8.71 10.45 9.44
CA ALA A 146 9.60 11.42 8.83
C ALA A 146 10.97 10.80 8.49
N ALA A 147 11.05 10.02 7.40
CA ALA A 147 12.33 9.49 6.92
C ALA A 147 13.34 10.59 6.50
N SER A 148 12.83 11.75 6.11
CA SER A 148 13.63 12.94 5.81
C SER A 148 12.88 14.21 6.22
N ASN A 149 13.64 15.22 6.65
CA ASN A 149 13.14 16.55 6.99
C ASN A 149 13.18 17.52 5.81
N ALA A 150 13.62 17.06 4.64
CA ALA A 150 13.63 17.83 3.41
C ALA A 150 12.28 17.78 2.69
N THR A 151 11.93 18.86 2.01
CA THR A 151 10.83 18.85 1.03
C THR A 151 11.22 18.02 -0.18
N ARG A 152 10.25 17.37 -0.81
CA ARG A 152 10.51 16.61 -2.04
C ARG A 152 10.96 17.55 -3.17
N THR A 153 11.96 17.10 -3.93
CA THR A 153 12.56 17.84 -5.04
C THR A 153 11.88 17.53 -6.38
N THR A 154 11.10 16.47 -6.44
CA THR A 154 10.34 16.03 -7.62
C THR A 154 8.85 16.06 -7.34
N ARG A 155 8.06 15.97 -8.40
CA ARG A 155 6.63 15.69 -8.37
C ARG A 155 6.32 14.62 -9.41
N GLY A 156 5.19 13.95 -9.30
CA GLY A 156 4.85 12.98 -10.31
C GLY A 156 3.59 12.19 -10.07
N THR A 157 3.31 11.32 -11.04
CA THR A 157 2.23 10.35 -11.01
C THR A 157 2.67 9.09 -11.74
N ILE A 158 2.64 7.95 -11.06
CA ILE A 158 2.86 6.64 -11.68
C ILE A 158 1.55 5.85 -11.60
N ALA A 159 1.00 5.48 -12.74
CA ALA A 159 -0.09 4.53 -12.81
C ALA A 159 0.45 3.13 -12.49
N VAL A 160 -0.09 2.46 -11.49
CA VAL A 160 0.34 1.13 -11.07
C VAL A 160 -0.78 0.13 -11.31
N THR A 161 -0.44 -0.99 -11.93
CA THR A 161 -1.31 -2.16 -12.01
C THR A 161 -0.62 -3.36 -11.40
N ALA A 162 -1.38 -4.18 -10.69
CA ALA A 162 -0.88 -5.42 -10.11
C ALA A 162 -1.89 -6.56 -10.27
N GLY A 163 -1.40 -7.73 -10.67
CA GLY A 163 -2.22 -8.95 -10.70
C GLY A 163 -2.76 -9.29 -9.31
N GLU A 164 -1.88 -9.23 -8.31
CA GLU A 164 -2.20 -9.47 -6.91
C GLU A 164 -1.54 -8.44 -5.98
N VAL A 165 -2.22 -8.05 -4.90
CA VAL A 165 -1.61 -7.32 -3.77
C VAL A 165 -1.90 -8.07 -2.48
N ALA A 166 -0.85 -8.54 -1.81
CA ALA A 166 -0.95 -9.25 -0.54
C ALA A 166 -1.05 -8.26 0.62
N LEU A 167 -2.20 -8.20 1.30
CA LEU A 167 -2.43 -7.36 2.48
C LEU A 167 -2.53 -8.23 3.73
N GLY A 168 -1.38 -8.67 4.24
CA GLY A 168 -1.32 -9.60 5.38
C GLY A 168 -2.06 -10.90 5.08
N GLY A 169 -3.18 -11.15 5.77
CA GLY A 169 -4.02 -12.34 5.56
C GLY A 169 -4.96 -12.28 4.35
N SER A 170 -5.01 -11.16 3.64
CA SER A 170 -5.93 -10.92 2.52
C SER A 170 -5.20 -10.73 1.21
N ILE A 171 -5.86 -11.00 0.09
CA ILE A 171 -5.33 -10.76 -1.26
C ILE A 171 -6.34 -9.92 -2.04
N LEU A 172 -5.86 -8.80 -2.58
CA LEU A 172 -6.54 -8.04 -3.63
C LEU A 172 -6.09 -8.56 -4.98
N THR A 173 -7.02 -8.65 -5.92
CA THR A 173 -6.77 -9.05 -7.31
C THR A 173 -7.22 -7.93 -8.24
N GLU A 174 -6.74 -7.95 -9.49
CA GLU A 174 -7.11 -6.96 -10.52
C GLU A 174 -6.90 -5.52 -10.02
N THR A 175 -5.73 -5.28 -9.39
CA THR A 175 -5.50 -4.05 -8.66
C THR A 175 -4.95 -2.96 -9.57
N ALA A 176 -5.50 -1.75 -9.43
CA ALA A 176 -4.98 -0.55 -10.08
C ALA A 176 -5.03 0.64 -9.13
N PHE A 177 -4.04 1.52 -9.18
CA PHE A 177 -3.99 2.78 -8.43
C PHE A 177 -3.01 3.77 -9.07
N ASP A 178 -3.08 5.02 -8.66
CA ASP A 178 -2.09 6.05 -9.00
C ASP A 178 -1.22 6.34 -7.77
N LEU A 179 0.10 6.30 -7.92
CA LEU A 179 1.04 6.83 -6.93
C LEU A 179 1.35 8.28 -7.29
N ASN A 180 0.82 9.23 -6.53
CA ASN A 180 0.99 10.66 -6.77
C ASN A 180 1.86 11.29 -5.69
N TRP A 181 2.73 12.22 -6.08
CA TRP A 181 3.47 13.03 -5.11
C TRP A 181 3.73 14.44 -5.59
N ASP A 182 3.85 15.32 -4.61
CA ASP A 182 4.30 16.69 -4.78
C ASP A 182 5.34 17.06 -3.71
N GLN A 183 5.56 18.36 -3.51
CA GLN A 183 6.54 18.86 -2.55
C GLN A 183 6.28 18.40 -1.10
N GLN A 184 5.02 18.18 -0.72
CA GLN A 184 4.57 17.92 0.65
C GLN A 184 3.86 16.57 0.79
N THR A 185 3.10 16.16 -0.22
CA THR A 185 2.18 15.03 -0.15
C THR A 185 2.71 13.85 -0.95
N LEU A 186 2.44 12.65 -0.44
CA LEU A 186 2.53 11.39 -1.17
C LEU A 186 1.20 10.65 -0.99
N ALA A 187 0.63 10.14 -2.08
CA ALA A 187 -0.70 9.56 -2.07
C ALA A 187 -0.80 8.34 -2.98
N ILE A 188 -1.60 7.37 -2.54
CA ILE A 188 -2.17 6.32 -3.37
C ILE A 188 -3.60 6.76 -3.67
N SER A 189 -3.87 7.12 -4.91
CA SER A 189 -5.20 7.57 -5.36
C SER A 189 -5.85 6.50 -6.22
N ASN A 190 -7.19 6.53 -6.28
CA ASN A 190 -7.98 5.67 -7.15
C ASN A 190 -7.66 4.17 -6.99
N LEU A 191 -7.25 3.73 -5.80
CA LEU A 191 -7.01 2.32 -5.54
C LEU A 191 -8.30 1.56 -5.78
N LYS A 192 -8.27 0.58 -6.66
CA LYS A 192 -9.36 -0.34 -6.94
C LYS A 192 -8.81 -1.75 -6.97
N GLY A 193 -9.53 -2.70 -6.39
CA GLY A 193 -9.23 -4.12 -6.51
C GLY A 193 -10.42 -5.00 -6.15
N ALA A 194 -10.37 -6.26 -6.56
CA ALA A 194 -11.36 -7.27 -6.21
C ALA A 194 -10.90 -8.04 -4.95
N ILE A 195 -11.81 -8.22 -3.99
CA ILE A 195 -11.57 -8.93 -2.72
C ILE A 195 -12.86 -9.60 -2.26
N GLY A 196 -12.78 -10.86 -1.82
CA GLY A 196 -13.92 -11.59 -1.25
C GLY A 196 -15.16 -11.64 -2.16
N GLY A 197 -14.99 -11.69 -3.49
CA GLY A 197 -16.08 -11.66 -4.47
C GLY A 197 -16.79 -10.31 -4.63
N GLY A 198 -16.26 -9.25 -4.01
CA GLY A 198 -16.71 -7.86 -4.13
C GLY A 198 -15.58 -6.94 -4.59
N THR A 199 -15.75 -5.64 -4.36
CA THR A 199 -14.74 -4.63 -4.74
C THR A 199 -14.33 -3.76 -3.55
N LEU A 200 -13.07 -3.35 -3.55
CA LEU A 200 -12.50 -2.34 -2.67
C LEU A 200 -12.11 -1.13 -3.52
N ASN A 201 -12.49 0.06 -3.05
CA ASN A 201 -11.95 1.32 -3.55
C ASN A 201 -11.33 2.10 -2.39
N ALA A 202 -10.16 2.72 -2.59
CA ALA A 202 -9.54 3.52 -1.55
C ALA A 202 -8.70 4.68 -2.10
N THR A 203 -8.41 5.63 -1.21
CA THR A 203 -7.40 6.66 -1.40
C THR A 203 -6.73 6.91 -0.07
N LEU A 204 -5.41 6.86 -0.04
CA LEU A 204 -4.59 7.10 1.16
C LEU A 204 -3.56 8.17 0.84
N SER A 205 -3.31 9.09 1.77
CA SER A 205 -2.24 10.07 1.61
C SER A 205 -1.52 10.37 2.91
N GLN A 206 -0.24 10.72 2.77
CA GLN A 206 0.62 11.20 3.84
C GLN A 206 1.04 12.64 3.54
N CYS A 207 0.74 13.55 4.46
CA CYS A 207 1.24 14.90 4.53
C CYS A 207 1.99 15.10 5.86
N CYS A 208 2.78 16.14 6.08
CA CYS A 208 3.37 16.98 5.07
C CYS A 208 4.88 16.84 5.20
N ALA A 209 5.58 16.49 4.11
CA ALA A 209 7.03 16.49 4.10
C ALA A 209 7.59 17.87 4.46
N GLY A 210 8.65 17.90 5.25
CA GLY A 210 9.23 19.13 5.79
C GLY A 210 9.88 18.90 7.17
N PRO A 211 10.18 19.98 7.91
CA PRO A 211 11.01 19.93 9.11
C PRO A 211 10.31 19.32 10.34
N LEU A 212 8.99 19.14 10.28
CA LEU A 212 8.23 18.51 11.34
C LEU A 212 8.39 16.99 11.28
N THR A 213 8.50 16.37 12.45
CA THR A 213 8.49 14.91 12.63
C THR A 213 7.12 14.31 12.33
N ASP A 214 6.08 15.05 12.72
CA ASP A 214 4.72 14.56 12.64
C ASP A 214 4.24 14.53 11.19
N ARG A 215 3.56 13.45 10.84
CA ARG A 215 2.88 13.27 9.57
C ARG A 215 1.39 13.05 9.82
N THR A 216 0.58 13.72 9.02
CA THR A 216 -0.86 13.53 8.93
C THR A 216 -1.14 12.48 7.85
N ILE A 217 -1.83 11.41 8.24
CA ILE A 217 -2.30 10.38 7.33
C ILE A 217 -3.80 10.54 7.17
N THR A 218 -4.27 10.61 5.92
CA THR A 218 -5.69 10.62 5.60
C THR A 218 -6.04 9.42 4.72
N GLY A 219 -7.24 8.90 4.90
CA GLY A 219 -7.73 7.80 4.11
C GLY A 219 -9.23 7.88 3.87
N ARG A 220 -9.66 7.40 2.70
CA ARG A 220 -11.05 7.08 2.39
C ARG A 220 -11.09 5.69 1.80
N MET A 221 -12.08 4.90 2.18
CA MET A 221 -12.27 3.55 1.68
C MET A 221 -13.75 3.27 1.48
N SER A 222 -14.07 2.51 0.45
CA SER A 222 -15.36 1.87 0.28
C SER A 222 -15.20 0.40 -0.10
N LEU A 223 -16.13 -0.40 0.40
CA LEU A 223 -16.27 -1.82 0.10
C LEU A 223 -17.64 -2.00 -0.52
N ASP A 224 -17.71 -2.79 -1.57
CA ASP A 224 -18.97 -3.18 -2.17
C ASP A 224 -19.05 -4.70 -2.25
N ASN A 225 -20.02 -5.24 -1.51
CA ASN A 225 -20.42 -6.64 -1.56
C ASN A 225 -19.27 -7.61 -1.23
N VAL A 226 -18.42 -7.27 -0.28
CA VAL A 226 -17.23 -8.06 0.06
C VAL A 226 -17.58 -9.11 1.12
N GLN A 227 -17.18 -10.36 0.90
CA GLN A 227 -17.35 -11.39 1.93
C GLN A 227 -16.50 -11.04 3.16
N VAL A 228 -17.12 -10.94 4.34
CA VAL A 228 -16.44 -10.51 5.59
C VAL A 228 -15.26 -11.42 5.95
N SER A 229 -15.35 -12.72 5.67
CA SER A 229 -14.26 -13.67 5.90
C SER A 229 -12.99 -13.36 5.10
N ALA A 230 -13.08 -12.58 4.02
CA ALA A 230 -11.93 -12.14 3.23
C ALA A 230 -11.20 -10.93 3.84
N LEU A 231 -11.74 -10.32 4.91
CA LEU A 231 -11.18 -9.15 5.60
C LEU A 231 -10.66 -9.48 7.00
N LEU A 232 -11.02 -10.65 7.53
CA LEU A 232 -10.71 -11.06 8.89
C LEU A 232 -9.60 -12.12 8.90
N THR A 233 -8.91 -12.24 10.03
CA THR A 233 -8.04 -13.39 10.28
C THR A 233 -8.87 -14.67 10.40
N ALA A 234 -8.26 -15.83 10.17
CA ALA A 234 -8.96 -17.11 10.23
C ALA A 234 -9.71 -17.32 11.57
N ASP A 235 -9.11 -16.91 12.68
CA ASP A 235 -9.72 -17.00 14.01
C ASP A 235 -10.95 -16.08 14.14
N ALA A 236 -10.85 -14.83 13.66
CA ALA A 236 -11.92 -13.85 13.71
C ALA A 236 -13.04 -14.12 12.70
N ALA A 237 -12.75 -14.84 11.61
CA ALA A 237 -13.73 -15.26 10.62
C ALA A 237 -14.57 -16.47 11.07
N SER A 238 -14.12 -17.19 12.11
CA SER A 238 -14.79 -18.41 12.55
C SER A 238 -16.21 -18.12 13.04
N GLY A 239 -17.19 -18.75 12.39
CA GLY A 239 -18.59 -18.60 12.73
C GLY A 239 -19.25 -17.28 12.31
N LEU A 240 -18.61 -16.45 11.48
CA LEU A 240 -19.21 -15.23 10.92
C LEU A 240 -19.25 -15.31 9.40
N SER A 241 -20.45 -15.20 8.83
CA SER A 241 -20.65 -15.02 7.39
C SER A 241 -21.56 -13.83 7.14
N ALA A 242 -21.14 -12.92 6.28
CA ALA A 242 -21.94 -11.80 5.78
C ALA A 242 -21.27 -11.20 4.54
N ARG A 243 -22.04 -10.45 3.74
CA ARG A 243 -21.48 -9.56 2.71
C ARG A 243 -21.54 -8.12 3.18
N LEU A 244 -20.40 -7.45 3.13
CA LEU A 244 -20.19 -6.09 3.61
C LEU A 244 -20.19 -5.10 2.44
N THR A 245 -21.08 -4.11 2.53
CA THR A 245 -21.00 -2.88 1.74
C THR A 245 -20.91 -1.71 2.71
N GLY A 246 -19.91 -0.85 2.55
CA GLY A 246 -19.69 0.25 3.48
C GLY A 246 -18.68 1.25 2.97
N SER A 247 -18.60 2.38 3.66
CA SER A 247 -17.63 3.43 3.36
C SER A 247 -17.21 4.14 4.63
N GLY A 248 -15.99 4.66 4.64
CA GLY A 248 -15.48 5.45 5.74
C GLY A 248 -14.32 6.33 5.34
N SER A 249 -14.05 7.31 6.19
CA SER A 249 -12.88 8.17 6.08
C SER A 249 -12.24 8.36 7.45
N PHE A 250 -10.93 8.51 7.46
CA PHE A 250 -10.15 8.73 8.66
C PHE A 250 -9.03 9.73 8.42
N GLU A 251 -8.58 10.34 9.52
CA GLU A 251 -7.42 11.21 9.60
C GLU A 251 -6.74 11.01 10.96
N GLY A 252 -5.41 10.98 10.97
CA GLY A 252 -4.63 10.93 12.20
C GLY A 252 -3.28 11.63 11.99
N THR A 253 -2.68 12.11 13.07
CA THR A 253 -1.37 12.78 13.04
C THR A 253 -0.46 12.24 14.14
N GLY A 254 0.81 11.99 13.81
CA GLY A 254 1.81 11.52 14.76
C GLY A 254 3.19 11.39 14.13
N ALA A 255 4.21 11.18 14.94
CA ALA A 255 5.58 10.92 14.49
C ALA A 255 5.80 9.45 14.06
N SER A 256 4.93 8.54 14.51
CA SER A 256 4.93 7.11 14.17
C SER A 256 3.53 6.61 13.84
N LEU A 257 3.41 5.40 13.29
CA LEU A 257 2.11 4.78 13.02
C LEU A 257 1.32 4.52 14.31
N ALA A 258 1.97 4.10 15.39
CA ALA A 258 1.33 3.95 16.69
C ALA A 258 0.69 5.26 17.18
N GLU A 259 1.39 6.39 17.01
CA GLU A 259 0.86 7.71 17.38
C GLU A 259 -0.29 8.15 16.48
N VAL A 260 -0.17 7.99 15.16
CA VAL A 260 -1.25 8.26 14.20
C VAL A 260 -2.50 7.47 14.56
N VAL A 261 -2.36 6.20 14.90
CA VAL A 261 -3.51 5.38 15.29
C VAL A 261 -4.10 5.85 16.61
N SER A 262 -3.28 6.26 17.59
CA SER A 262 -3.80 6.78 18.86
C SER A 262 -4.52 8.12 18.73
N SER A 263 -4.18 8.94 17.72
CA SER A 263 -4.85 10.21 17.43
C SER A 263 -5.96 10.09 16.37
N LEU A 264 -6.19 8.87 15.86
CA LEU A 264 -7.08 8.64 14.73
C LEU A 264 -8.50 9.12 15.03
N ALA A 265 -9.04 9.88 14.09
CA ALA A 265 -10.42 10.32 14.04
C ALA A 265 -11.02 9.90 12.69
N GLY A 266 -12.30 9.56 12.68
CA GLY A 266 -12.95 9.10 11.46
C GLY A 266 -14.40 8.74 11.66
N GLU A 267 -15.08 8.46 10.54
CA GLU A 267 -16.48 8.07 10.54
C GLU A 267 -16.79 7.25 9.29
N GLY A 268 -17.88 6.49 9.37
CA GLY A 268 -18.35 5.73 8.23
C GLY A 268 -19.68 5.04 8.48
N ASN A 269 -20.10 4.30 7.48
CA ASN A 269 -21.32 3.50 7.47
C ASN A 269 -21.02 2.12 6.90
N PHE A 270 -21.85 1.16 7.28
CA PHE A 270 -21.81 -0.17 6.74
C PHE A 270 -23.20 -0.81 6.71
N SER A 271 -23.32 -1.76 5.82
CA SER A 271 -24.44 -2.67 5.67
C SER A 271 -23.89 -4.08 5.53
N LEU A 272 -24.48 -5.00 6.27
CA LEU A 272 -24.23 -6.43 6.20
C LEU A 272 -25.46 -7.07 5.58
N ALA A 273 -25.26 -7.81 4.50
CA ALA A 273 -26.27 -8.70 3.93
C ALA A 273 -25.97 -10.15 4.32
N ASP A 274 -27.04 -10.93 4.50
CA ASP A 274 -26.98 -12.36 4.79
C ASP A 274 -26.10 -12.70 6.00
N LEU A 275 -26.28 -11.93 7.09
CA LEU A 275 -25.53 -12.11 8.33
C LEU A 275 -25.92 -13.44 8.98
N SER A 276 -24.92 -14.29 9.18
CA SER A 276 -24.99 -15.53 9.93
C SER A 276 -23.90 -15.55 11.00
N LEU A 277 -24.31 -15.75 12.26
CA LEU A 277 -23.40 -15.93 13.39
C LEU A 277 -23.62 -17.32 13.98
N ASP A 278 -22.63 -18.19 13.88
CA ASP A 278 -22.67 -19.52 14.46
C ASP A 278 -22.68 -19.44 16.00
N ARG A 279 -23.30 -20.44 16.63
CA ARG A 279 -23.39 -20.57 18.09
C ARG A 279 -24.07 -19.39 18.79
N LEU A 280 -24.96 -18.70 18.09
CA LEU A 280 -25.76 -17.58 18.59
C LEU A 280 -27.25 -17.83 18.41
N ASN A 281 -27.70 -19.08 18.56
CA ASN A 281 -29.09 -19.44 18.30
C ASN A 281 -30.08 -18.57 19.12
N PRO A 282 -30.93 -17.74 18.48
CA PRO A 282 -31.93 -16.93 19.20
C PRO A 282 -33.02 -17.81 19.85
N GLY A 283 -33.14 -19.07 19.46
CA GLY A 283 -33.97 -20.07 20.13
C GLY A 283 -33.55 -20.37 21.57
N VAL A 284 -32.34 -19.97 21.99
CA VAL A 284 -31.88 -20.10 23.39
C VAL A 284 -32.78 -19.31 24.34
N TYR A 285 -33.28 -18.12 23.93
CA TYR A 285 -34.03 -17.25 24.81
C TYR A 285 -35.39 -17.83 25.23
N PRO A 286 -36.25 -18.33 24.32
CA PRO A 286 -37.46 -19.02 24.73
C PRO A 286 -37.17 -20.35 25.45
N ALA A 287 -36.08 -21.06 25.13
CA ALA A 287 -35.69 -22.27 25.84
C ALA A 287 -35.30 -21.99 27.31
N LEU A 288 -34.50 -20.95 27.55
CA LEU A 288 -34.09 -20.51 28.89
C LEU A 288 -35.26 -19.90 29.67
N ALA A 289 -36.12 -19.12 29.02
CA ALA A 289 -37.33 -18.58 29.65
C ALA A 289 -38.34 -19.67 30.06
N GLY A 290 -38.26 -20.85 29.41
CA GLY A 290 -39.07 -22.03 29.74
C GLY A 290 -38.50 -22.89 30.86
N LEU A 291 -37.28 -22.63 31.35
CA LEU A 291 -36.68 -23.40 32.45
C LEU A 291 -37.44 -23.13 33.75
N GLN A 292 -37.92 -24.21 34.37
CA GLN A 292 -38.52 -24.17 35.69
C GLN A 292 -37.47 -24.52 36.74
N ASP A 293 -37.56 -23.90 37.91
CA ASP A 293 -36.71 -24.18 39.07
C ASP A 293 -35.20 -23.90 38.87
N VAL A 294 -34.87 -22.85 38.12
CA VAL A 294 -33.49 -22.43 37.79
C VAL A 294 -32.60 -22.24 39.03
N LEU A 295 -33.17 -21.86 40.18
CA LEU A 295 -32.43 -21.67 41.44
C LEU A 295 -31.90 -22.97 42.06
N ASN A 296 -32.42 -24.12 41.62
CA ASN A 296 -32.01 -25.45 42.07
C ASN A 296 -31.23 -26.23 41.01
N ILE A 297 -31.00 -25.65 39.83
CA ILE A 297 -30.14 -26.24 38.80
C ILE A 297 -28.68 -26.03 39.21
N ASP A 298 -27.90 -27.11 39.11
CA ASP A 298 -26.46 -27.05 39.31
C ASP A 298 -25.78 -26.17 38.25
N ALA A 299 -24.77 -25.39 38.65
CA ALA A 299 -24.14 -24.41 37.76
C ALA A 299 -23.49 -25.05 36.53
N GLU A 300 -22.85 -26.21 36.68
CA GLU A 300 -22.22 -26.92 35.56
C GLU A 300 -23.29 -27.52 34.63
N ALA A 301 -24.42 -27.96 35.18
CA ALA A 301 -25.56 -28.40 34.38
C ALA A 301 -26.18 -27.24 33.57
N LEU A 302 -26.25 -26.04 34.15
CA LEU A 302 -26.76 -24.85 33.47
C LEU A 302 -25.81 -24.39 32.35
N ASP A 303 -24.50 -24.40 32.59
CA ASP A 303 -23.49 -24.06 31.56
C ASP A 303 -23.55 -25.03 30.38
N ILE A 304 -23.64 -26.33 30.63
CA ILE A 304 -23.80 -27.34 29.57
C ILE A 304 -25.09 -27.10 28.78
N LEU A 305 -26.19 -26.76 29.45
CA LEU A 305 -27.47 -26.45 28.80
C LEU A 305 -27.38 -25.20 27.92
N ILE A 306 -26.74 -24.14 28.40
CA ILE A 306 -26.55 -22.89 27.65
C ILE A 306 -25.64 -23.14 26.44
N ASP A 307 -24.50 -23.81 26.62
CA ASP A 307 -23.54 -24.10 25.55
C ASP A 307 -24.17 -25.00 24.46
N GLN A 308 -24.87 -26.06 24.86
CA GLN A 308 -25.61 -26.90 23.93
C GLN A 308 -26.69 -26.11 23.19
N SER A 309 -27.43 -25.24 23.88
CA SER A 309 -28.55 -24.49 23.29
C SER A 309 -28.07 -23.40 22.33
N LEU A 310 -26.99 -22.68 22.68
CA LEU A 310 -26.32 -21.74 21.78
C LEU A 310 -25.76 -22.46 20.55
N GLY A 311 -25.22 -23.67 20.72
CA GLY A 311 -24.71 -24.53 19.65
C GLY A 311 -25.77 -25.11 18.70
N GLN A 312 -27.08 -24.99 18.96
CA GLN A 312 -28.12 -25.62 18.14
C GLN A 312 -28.44 -24.90 16.82
N GLY A 313 -27.82 -23.76 16.52
CA GLY A 313 -28.02 -23.10 15.24
C GLY A 313 -27.41 -21.70 15.16
N PRO A 314 -27.32 -21.14 13.94
CA PRO A 314 -26.84 -19.79 13.76
C PRO A 314 -27.92 -18.75 14.09
N PHE A 315 -27.50 -17.56 14.52
CA PHE A 315 -28.29 -16.35 14.37
C PHE A 315 -28.25 -15.93 12.90
N ILE A 316 -29.41 -15.63 12.31
CA ILE A 316 -29.52 -15.19 10.92
C ILE A 316 -30.25 -13.85 10.87
N ALA A 317 -29.69 -12.87 10.17
CA ALA A 317 -30.34 -11.62 9.84
C ALA A 317 -30.16 -11.31 8.35
N SER A 318 -31.25 -10.94 7.66
CA SER A 318 -31.20 -10.61 6.23
C SER A 318 -30.39 -9.35 5.95
N SER A 319 -30.47 -8.38 6.84
CA SER A 319 -29.67 -7.16 6.78
C SER A 319 -29.38 -6.60 8.16
N ALA A 320 -28.18 -6.07 8.37
CA ALA A 320 -27.84 -5.22 9.50
C ALA A 320 -27.14 -3.96 9.01
N ASN A 321 -27.56 -2.78 9.47
CA ASN A 321 -26.99 -1.51 9.08
C ASN A 321 -26.47 -0.77 10.30
N GLY A 322 -25.34 -0.08 10.14
CA GLY A 322 -24.75 0.70 11.22
C GLY A 322 -23.94 1.87 10.70
N ALA A 323 -23.64 2.78 11.62
CA ALA A 323 -22.62 3.80 11.45
C ALA A 323 -21.50 3.52 12.45
N PHE A 324 -20.31 4.05 12.19
CA PHE A 324 -19.23 4.01 13.15
C PHE A 324 -18.53 5.37 13.21
N ALA A 325 -17.94 5.65 14.36
CA ALA A 325 -17.03 6.76 14.56
C ALA A 325 -15.73 6.25 15.18
N ILE A 326 -14.62 6.86 14.79
CA ILE A 326 -13.30 6.64 15.38
C ILE A 326 -12.94 7.92 16.13
N ALA A 327 -12.58 7.79 17.40
CA ALA A 327 -12.12 8.91 18.22
C ALA A 327 -11.00 8.46 19.14
N GLY A 328 -9.82 9.06 18.98
CA GLY A 328 -8.63 8.71 19.75
C GLY A 328 -8.24 7.24 19.55
N GLY A 329 -8.24 6.78 18.31
CA GLY A 329 -7.91 5.40 17.96
C GLY A 329 -8.94 4.34 18.36
N THR A 330 -10.06 4.73 18.98
CA THR A 330 -11.11 3.80 19.40
C THR A 330 -12.29 3.84 18.44
N LEU A 331 -12.64 2.70 17.85
CA LEU A 331 -13.84 2.53 17.04
C LEU A 331 -15.08 2.39 17.94
N ARG A 332 -16.16 3.10 17.59
CA ARG A 332 -17.44 3.12 18.29
C ARG A 332 -18.57 2.90 17.27
N LEU A 333 -19.53 2.06 17.62
CA LEU A 333 -20.74 1.73 16.85
C LEU A 333 -21.98 2.41 17.46
#